data_AF-G0NN05-F1
#
_entry.id   AF-G0NN05-F1
#
_cell.length_a   1.000
_cell.length_b   1.000
_cell.length_c   1.000
_cell.angle_alpha   90.00
_cell.angle_beta   90.00
_cell.angle_gamma   90.00
#
_symmetry.space_group_name_H-M   'P 1'
#
loop_
_entity.id
_entity.type
_entity.pdbx_description
1 polymer ?
#
loop_
_entity_poly.entity_id
_entity_poly.type
_entity_poly.pdbx_seq_one_letter_code
_entity_poly.pdbx_strand_id
1 'polypeptide(L)'
;MNRRKADLDAPCAAIAYAVPDNELCLRGFFRKAYMAQFSNEDSCFKEYSFLDSNLENRRNAFMNGKLCFVKYAREYCTTYTVDYFNSDKYRKLTETVSSEDYHAECKSPQSRLQFSICRALVDELTTRSEKMKIFEFRSNKNFVEQTKKIFRDTEACLSKSCASNKSKNLLREFAGKFQAWRIPEEED
;
A
#
# COMPACT_ATOMS: atom_id res chain seq x y z
N MET A 1 -8.32 -16.82 26.86
CA MET A 1 -7.36 -16.93 25.73
C MET A 1 -5.95 -16.73 26.31
N ASN A 2 -5.03 -17.69 26.13
CA ASN A 2 -3.74 -17.72 26.86
C ASN A 2 -2.77 -16.65 26.33
N ARG A 3 -2.35 -15.70 27.19
CA ARG A 3 -1.47 -14.57 26.87
C ARG A 3 -0.18 -15.00 26.13
N ARG A 4 0.43 -16.11 26.57
CA ARG A 4 1.63 -16.72 25.94
C ARG A 4 1.45 -17.13 24.48
N LYS A 5 0.23 -17.53 24.07
CA LYS A 5 -0.04 -17.89 22.67
C LYS A 5 -0.11 -16.66 21.78
N ALA A 6 -0.69 -15.57 22.28
CA ALA A 6 -0.70 -14.29 21.56
C ALA A 6 0.71 -13.73 21.37
N ASP A 7 1.57 -13.85 22.40
CA ASP A 7 2.96 -13.38 22.36
C ASP A 7 3.84 -14.15 21.35
N LEU A 8 3.54 -15.42 21.10
CA LEU A 8 4.20 -16.25 20.07
C LEU A 8 3.60 -16.05 18.67
N ASP A 9 2.29 -15.84 18.57
CA ASP A 9 1.60 -15.72 17.29
C ASP A 9 1.90 -14.38 16.56
N ALA A 10 2.20 -13.31 17.30
CA ALA A 10 2.46 -11.99 16.72
C ALA A 10 3.75 -11.94 15.87
N PRO A 11 4.93 -12.37 16.35
CA PRO A 11 6.12 -12.47 15.49
C PRO A 11 5.91 -13.34 14.26
N CYS A 12 5.19 -14.47 14.39
CA CYS A 12 4.87 -15.34 13.27
C CYS A 12 3.98 -14.67 12.22
N ALA A 13 3.00 -13.85 12.64
CA ALA A 13 2.18 -13.08 11.71
C ALA A 13 2.99 -12.01 10.97
N ALA A 14 3.89 -11.31 11.66
CA ALA A 14 4.79 -10.33 11.04
C ALA A 14 5.70 -10.97 9.99
N ILE A 15 6.28 -12.15 10.31
CA ILE A 15 7.10 -12.94 9.37
C ILE A 15 6.25 -13.38 8.18
N ALA A 16 5.02 -13.84 8.40
CA ALA A 16 4.18 -14.33 7.32
C ALA A 16 3.78 -13.25 6.31
N TYR A 17 3.61 -12.00 6.74
CA TYR A 17 3.43 -10.85 5.83
C TYR A 17 4.73 -10.41 5.15
N ALA A 18 5.88 -10.81 5.69
CA ALA A 18 7.19 -10.55 5.12
C ALA A 18 7.66 -11.63 4.14
N VAL A 19 6.98 -12.77 4.06
CA VAL A 19 7.23 -13.80 3.04
C VAL A 19 7.10 -13.15 1.66
N PRO A 20 8.07 -13.32 0.74
CA PRO A 20 8.12 -12.57 -0.52
C PRO A 20 6.80 -12.58 -1.31
N ASP A 21 6.20 -13.75 -1.52
CA ASP A 21 4.93 -13.88 -2.25
C ASP A 21 3.79 -13.10 -1.59
N ASN A 22 3.67 -13.21 -0.27
CA ASN A 22 2.64 -12.52 0.50
C ASN A 22 2.88 -11.01 0.51
N GLU A 23 4.13 -10.58 0.67
CA GLU A 23 4.49 -9.16 0.64
C GLU A 23 4.18 -8.55 -0.73
N LEU A 24 4.58 -9.22 -1.82
CA LEU A 24 4.32 -8.76 -3.19
C LEU A 24 2.82 -8.67 -3.48
N CYS A 25 2.06 -9.70 -3.07
CA CYS A 25 0.60 -9.71 -3.21
C CYS A 25 -0.06 -8.56 -2.47
N LEU A 26 0.27 -8.39 -1.17
CA LEU A 26 -0.27 -7.31 -0.34
C LEU A 26 0.10 -5.94 -0.91
N ARG A 27 1.35 -5.75 -1.33
CA ARG A 27 1.83 -4.49 -1.90
C ARG A 27 1.09 -4.15 -3.19
N GLY A 28 0.87 -5.12 -4.06
CA GLY A 28 0.07 -4.94 -5.28
C GLY A 28 -1.40 -4.63 -4.97
N PHE A 29 -1.99 -5.33 -3.98
CA PHE A 29 -3.37 -5.06 -3.54
C PHE A 29 -3.52 -3.62 -3.03
N PHE A 30 -2.62 -3.17 -2.14
CA PHE A 30 -2.64 -1.82 -1.61
C PHE A 30 -2.40 -0.76 -2.68
N ARG A 31 -1.53 -1.05 -3.65
CA ARG A 31 -1.31 -0.18 -4.81
C ARG A 31 -2.60 -0.03 -5.63
N LYS A 32 -3.27 -1.14 -5.95
CA LYS A 32 -4.54 -1.13 -6.70
C LYS A 32 -5.65 -0.41 -5.93
N ALA A 33 -5.76 -0.67 -4.63
CA ALA A 33 -6.71 0.01 -3.74
C ALA A 33 -6.47 1.52 -3.71
N TYR A 34 -5.22 1.95 -3.57
CA TYR A 34 -4.89 3.38 -3.60
C TYR A 34 -5.20 4.00 -4.95
N MET A 35 -4.84 3.34 -6.06
CA MET A 35 -5.02 3.86 -7.41
C MET A 35 -6.47 3.95 -7.86
N ALA A 36 -7.38 3.20 -7.23
CA ALA A 36 -8.81 3.22 -7.53
C ALA A 36 -9.43 4.63 -7.38
N GLN A 37 -8.88 5.47 -6.50
CA GLN A 37 -9.33 6.86 -6.31
C GLN A 37 -9.10 7.75 -7.54
N PHE A 38 -8.22 7.34 -8.47
CA PHE A 38 -7.90 8.08 -9.69
C PHE A 38 -8.47 7.44 -10.95
N SER A 39 -9.05 6.25 -10.84
CA SER A 39 -9.68 5.56 -11.96
C SER A 39 -11.11 6.05 -12.15
N ASN A 40 -11.61 6.04 -13.37
CA ASN A 40 -13.04 6.21 -13.65
C ASN A 40 -13.79 4.86 -13.69
N GLU A 41 -13.06 3.75 -13.70
CA GLU A 41 -13.65 2.40 -13.76
C GLU A 41 -14.36 2.04 -12.45
N ASP A 42 -15.56 1.47 -12.56
CA ASP A 42 -16.24 0.89 -11.42
C ASP A 42 -15.49 -0.35 -10.96
N SER A 43 -15.08 -0.36 -9.70
CA SER A 43 -14.35 -1.48 -9.11
C SER A 43 -14.64 -1.56 -7.62
N CYS A 44 -14.58 -2.77 -7.07
CA CYS A 44 -14.72 -2.98 -5.63
C CYS A 44 -13.67 -2.23 -4.80
N PHE A 45 -12.55 -1.83 -5.41
CA PHE A 45 -11.53 -1.00 -4.77
C PHE A 45 -11.98 0.44 -4.52
N LYS A 46 -13.02 0.93 -5.22
CA LYS A 46 -13.66 2.22 -4.94
C LYS A 46 -14.75 2.10 -3.87
N GLU A 47 -15.44 0.97 -3.82
CA GLU A 47 -16.54 0.72 -2.89
C GLU A 47 -16.06 0.61 -1.44
N TYR A 48 -14.82 0.16 -1.24
CA TYR A 48 -14.26 -0.10 0.08
C TYR A 48 -13.00 0.72 0.34
N SER A 49 -13.02 1.53 1.40
CA SER A 49 -11.90 2.36 1.85
C SER A 49 -10.81 1.53 2.56
N PHE A 50 -10.14 0.61 1.85
CA PHE A 50 -9.11 -0.26 2.41
C PHE A 50 -7.91 0.48 3.03
N LEU A 51 -7.71 1.74 2.67
CA LEU A 51 -6.60 2.59 3.16
C LEU A 51 -7.08 3.76 4.02
N ASP A 52 -8.32 3.73 4.53
CA ASP A 52 -8.88 4.79 5.38
C ASP A 52 -8.00 4.99 6.62
N SER A 53 -7.75 6.24 7.02
CA SER A 53 -7.01 6.55 8.26
C SER A 53 -7.77 6.14 9.53
N ASN A 54 -9.10 6.13 9.49
CA ASN A 54 -9.93 5.65 10.58
C ASN A 54 -9.91 4.11 10.60
N LEU A 55 -9.48 3.54 11.72
CA LEU A 55 -9.27 2.10 11.87
C LEU A 55 -10.55 1.28 11.80
N GLU A 56 -11.67 1.84 12.28
CA GLU A 56 -12.99 1.20 12.21
C GLU A 56 -13.50 1.15 10.77
N ASN A 57 -13.41 2.27 10.03
CA ASN A 57 -13.75 2.30 8.60
C ASN A 57 -12.89 1.31 7.81
N ARG A 58 -11.58 1.29 8.09
CA ARG A 58 -10.66 0.35 7.45
C ARG A 58 -11.03 -1.10 7.78
N ARG A 59 -11.44 -1.38 9.03
CA ARG A 59 -11.87 -2.71 9.44
C ARG A 59 -13.11 -3.13 8.65
N ASN A 60 -14.09 -2.25 8.57
CA ASN A 60 -15.33 -2.48 7.83
C ASN A 60 -15.05 -2.68 6.33
N ALA A 61 -14.12 -1.93 5.75
CA ALA A 61 -13.68 -2.10 4.38
C ALA A 61 -13.07 -3.50 4.14
N PHE A 62 -12.22 -4.01 5.04
CA PHE A 62 -11.68 -5.37 4.93
C PHE A 62 -12.73 -6.46 5.20
N MET A 63 -13.63 -6.25 6.16
CA MET A 63 -14.70 -7.21 6.44
C MET A 63 -15.65 -7.36 5.25
N ASN A 64 -16.16 -6.24 4.74
CA ASN A 64 -17.15 -6.24 3.66
C ASN A 64 -16.49 -6.45 2.28
N GLY A 65 -15.27 -5.96 2.11
CA GLY A 65 -14.48 -6.10 0.89
C GLY A 65 -13.68 -7.39 0.78
N LYS A 66 -13.93 -8.41 1.62
CA LYS A 66 -13.23 -9.70 1.57
C LYS A 66 -13.22 -10.32 0.18
N LEU A 67 -14.35 -10.28 -0.53
CA LEU A 67 -14.43 -10.83 -1.88
C LEU A 67 -13.54 -10.06 -2.87
N CYS A 68 -13.39 -8.75 -2.69
CA CYS A 68 -12.49 -7.91 -3.51
C CYS A 68 -11.03 -8.39 -3.37
N PHE A 69 -10.59 -8.60 -2.13
CA PHE A 69 -9.25 -9.15 -1.87
C PHE A 69 -9.07 -10.55 -2.44
N VAL A 70 -10.04 -11.46 -2.23
CA VAL A 70 -9.95 -12.84 -2.73
C VAL A 70 -9.89 -12.89 -4.26
N LYS A 71 -10.70 -12.07 -4.95
CA LYS A 71 -10.65 -11.95 -6.42
C LYS A 71 -9.28 -11.46 -6.87
N TYR A 72 -8.77 -10.40 -6.27
CA TYR A 72 -7.43 -9.89 -6.57
C TYR A 72 -6.34 -10.95 -6.34
N ALA A 73 -6.37 -11.64 -5.20
CA ALA A 73 -5.36 -12.64 -4.85
C ALA A 73 -5.33 -13.80 -5.84
N ARG A 74 -6.49 -14.27 -6.30
CA ARG A 74 -6.59 -15.34 -7.30
C ARG A 74 -6.07 -14.94 -8.67
N GLU A 75 -6.19 -13.67 -9.02
CA GLU A 75 -5.82 -13.16 -10.35
C GLU A 75 -4.34 -12.75 -10.43
N TYR A 76 -3.78 -12.20 -9.34
CA TYR A 76 -2.46 -11.54 -9.37
C TYR A 76 -1.43 -12.13 -8.39
N CYS A 77 -1.79 -13.09 -7.55
CA CYS A 77 -0.90 -13.65 -6.54
C CYS A 77 -0.63 -15.15 -6.78
N THR A 78 0.41 -15.69 -6.11
CA THR A 78 0.74 -17.11 -6.23
C THR A 78 -0.28 -17.97 -5.51
N THR A 79 -0.39 -19.25 -5.91
CA THR A 79 -1.25 -20.23 -5.23
C THR A 79 -0.92 -20.34 -3.74
N TYR A 80 0.37 -20.29 -3.40
CA TYR A 80 0.84 -20.23 -2.01
C TYR A 80 0.19 -19.08 -1.22
N THR A 81 0.14 -17.87 -1.79
CA THR A 81 -0.49 -16.72 -1.12
C THR A 81 -2.00 -16.86 -1.01
N VAL A 82 -2.65 -17.39 -2.04
CA VAL A 82 -4.09 -17.67 -2.03
C VAL A 82 -4.43 -18.66 -0.91
N ASP A 83 -3.64 -19.73 -0.78
CA ASP A 83 -3.81 -20.76 0.24
C ASP A 83 -3.50 -20.21 1.65
N TYR A 84 -2.48 -19.36 1.76
CA TYR A 84 -2.14 -18.71 3.02
C TYR A 84 -3.26 -17.81 3.52
N PHE A 85 -3.80 -16.90 2.69
CA PHE A 85 -4.89 -15.99 3.07
C PHE A 85 -6.28 -16.66 3.03
N ASN A 86 -6.37 -17.87 3.58
CA ASN A 86 -7.63 -18.52 3.88
C ASN A 86 -8.48 -17.72 4.89
N SER A 87 -9.70 -18.20 5.18
CA SER A 87 -10.65 -17.46 6.03
C SER A 87 -10.10 -17.03 7.39
N ASP A 88 -9.31 -17.85 8.06
CA ASP A 88 -8.75 -17.51 9.38
C ASP A 88 -7.60 -16.51 9.28
N LYS A 89 -6.70 -16.69 8.31
CA LYS A 89 -5.57 -15.77 8.10
C LYS A 89 -6.02 -14.43 7.54
N TYR A 90 -7.08 -14.41 6.72
CA TYR A 90 -7.73 -13.18 6.28
C TYR A 90 -8.40 -12.42 7.43
N ARG A 91 -9.04 -13.14 8.38
CA ARG A 91 -9.58 -12.51 9.59
C ARG A 91 -8.46 -11.85 10.40
N LYS A 92 -7.32 -12.55 10.59
CA LYS A 92 -6.13 -11.97 11.23
C LYS A 92 -5.57 -10.76 10.48
N LEU A 93 -5.55 -10.81 9.14
CA LEU A 93 -5.17 -9.65 8.31
C LEU A 93 -6.08 -8.46 8.60
N THR A 94 -7.40 -8.67 8.59
CA THR A 94 -8.42 -7.66 8.88
C THR A 94 -8.26 -7.03 10.26
N GLU A 95 -7.96 -7.85 11.27
CA GLU A 95 -7.67 -7.36 12.63
C GLU A 95 -6.37 -6.55 12.67
N THR A 96 -5.34 -7.01 11.97
CA THR A 96 -4.02 -6.36 12.00
C THR A 96 -4.00 -5.01 11.26
N VAL A 97 -4.63 -4.91 10.09
CA VAL A 97 -4.67 -3.64 9.33
C VAL A 97 -5.42 -2.53 10.06
N SER A 98 -6.29 -2.92 10.99
CA SER A 98 -7.20 -2.05 11.75
C SER A 98 -6.85 -1.94 13.23
N SER A 99 -5.67 -2.40 13.64
CA SER A 99 -5.16 -2.18 15.00
C SER A 99 -4.27 -0.94 15.04
N GLU A 100 -4.28 -0.24 16.18
CA GLU A 100 -3.19 0.67 16.53
C GLU A 100 -1.93 -0.14 16.86
N ASP A 101 -0.77 0.41 16.52
CA ASP A 101 0.49 -0.15 16.98
C ASP A 101 0.93 0.60 18.24
N TYR A 102 0.73 -0.03 19.40
CA TYR A 102 1.24 0.48 20.67
C TYR A 102 2.73 0.19 20.86
N HIS A 103 3.37 -0.55 19.95
CA HIS A 103 4.74 -1.02 20.11
C HIS A 103 5.72 -0.24 19.23
N ALA A 104 6.54 0.59 19.89
CA ALA A 104 7.59 1.43 19.29
C ALA A 104 8.70 0.68 18.52
N GLU A 105 8.65 -0.65 18.41
CA GLU A 105 9.79 -1.47 17.96
C GLU A 105 9.75 -1.91 16.49
N CYS A 106 8.80 -1.47 15.66
CA CYS A 106 8.79 -1.77 14.21
C CYS A 106 8.78 -3.25 13.80
N LYS A 107 8.57 -4.15 14.77
CA LYS A 107 8.53 -5.62 14.59
C LYS A 107 7.11 -6.17 14.62
N SER A 108 6.12 -5.33 14.89
CA SER A 108 4.74 -5.78 14.98
C SER A 108 4.20 -6.15 13.58
N PRO A 109 3.20 -7.05 13.51
CA PRO A 109 2.49 -7.32 12.26
C PRO A 109 1.86 -6.06 11.64
N GLN A 110 1.38 -5.13 12.48
CA GLN A 110 0.78 -3.88 12.04
C GLN A 110 1.83 -3.00 11.37
N SER A 111 2.97 -2.78 12.02
CA SER A 111 4.10 -2.03 11.47
C SER A 111 4.54 -2.59 10.12
N ARG A 112 4.54 -3.92 9.97
CA ARG A 112 4.87 -4.58 8.71
C ARG A 112 3.85 -4.27 7.61
N LEU A 113 2.56 -4.35 7.91
CA LEU A 113 1.50 -4.01 6.94
C LEU A 113 1.51 -2.52 6.59
N GLN A 114 1.70 -1.64 7.57
CA GLN A 114 1.84 -0.20 7.35
C GLN A 114 3.03 0.09 6.43
N PHE A 115 4.15 -0.60 6.63
CA PHE A 115 5.29 -0.52 5.72
C PHE A 115 4.93 -1.00 4.31
N SER A 116 4.21 -2.11 4.16
CA SER A 116 3.75 -2.59 2.84
C SER A 116 2.81 -1.60 2.14
N ILE A 117 1.93 -0.92 2.87
CA ILE A 117 1.09 0.17 2.34
C ILE A 117 1.97 1.31 1.80
N CYS A 118 2.92 1.80 2.60
CA CYS A 118 3.79 2.89 2.14
C CYS A 118 4.67 2.48 0.96
N ARG A 119 5.17 1.23 0.96
CA ARG A 119 5.92 0.67 -0.15
C ARG A 119 5.10 0.58 -1.44
N ALA A 120 3.80 0.30 -1.35
CA ALA A 120 2.92 0.32 -2.51
C ALA A 120 2.85 1.72 -3.17
N LEU A 121 2.83 2.78 -2.35
CA LEU A 121 2.85 4.16 -2.85
C LEU A 121 4.22 4.52 -3.45
N VAL A 122 5.31 4.07 -2.82
CA VAL A 122 6.67 4.22 -3.37
C VAL A 122 6.80 3.54 -4.73
N ASP A 123 6.27 2.33 -4.89
CA ASP A 123 6.33 1.59 -6.15
C ASP A 123 5.53 2.29 -7.26
N GLU A 124 4.36 2.85 -6.94
CA GLU A 124 3.58 3.66 -7.88
C GLU A 124 4.32 4.94 -8.27
N LEU A 125 4.87 5.66 -7.29
CA LEU A 125 5.68 6.85 -7.54
C LEU A 125 6.89 6.53 -8.43
N THR A 126 7.54 5.40 -8.18
CA THR A 126 8.68 4.91 -8.97
C THR A 126 8.28 4.63 -10.40
N THR A 127 7.17 3.89 -10.60
CA THR A 127 6.63 3.58 -11.92
C THR A 127 6.31 4.86 -12.71
N ARG A 128 5.68 5.86 -12.06
CA ARG A 128 5.36 7.13 -12.70
C ARG A 128 6.60 7.94 -13.05
N SER A 129 7.62 7.93 -12.18
CA SER A 129 8.94 8.51 -12.45
C SER A 129 9.57 7.94 -13.71
N GLU A 130 9.57 6.62 -13.83
CA GLU A 130 10.17 5.91 -14.95
C GLU A 130 9.40 6.22 -16.23
N LYS A 131 8.07 6.27 -16.15
CA LYS A 131 7.22 6.70 -17.28
C LYS A 131 7.57 8.11 -17.77
N MET A 132 7.85 9.05 -16.86
CA MET A 132 8.26 10.41 -17.23
C MET A 132 9.65 10.49 -17.88
N LYS A 133 10.50 9.48 -17.72
CA LYS A 133 11.81 9.42 -18.40
C LYS A 133 11.69 8.94 -19.85
N ILE A 134 10.54 8.40 -20.24
CA ILE A 134 10.28 7.94 -21.61
C ILE A 134 10.10 9.19 -22.47
N PHE A 135 10.97 9.36 -23.48
CA PHE A 135 11.00 10.53 -24.35
C PHE A 135 9.64 10.84 -25.01
N GLU A 136 8.91 9.80 -25.39
CA GLU A 136 7.61 9.91 -26.07
C GLU A 136 6.44 10.21 -25.11
N PHE A 137 6.66 10.10 -23.80
CA PHE A 137 5.60 10.29 -22.83
C PHE A 137 5.28 11.78 -22.64
N ARG A 138 4.16 12.21 -23.22
CA ARG A 138 3.56 13.52 -22.91
C ARG A 138 2.70 13.41 -21.66
N SER A 139 3.19 13.96 -20.56
CA SER A 139 2.39 14.11 -19.35
C SER A 139 1.23 15.08 -19.60
N ASN A 140 0.12 14.91 -18.88
CA ASN A 140 -0.98 15.87 -18.84
C ASN A 140 -1.18 16.40 -17.41
N LYS A 141 -1.97 17.46 -17.28
CA LYS A 141 -2.25 18.11 -15.97
C LYS A 141 -2.75 17.11 -14.92
N ASN A 142 -3.67 16.21 -15.28
CA ASN A 142 -4.19 15.20 -14.36
C ASN A 142 -3.09 14.24 -13.88
N PHE A 143 -2.24 13.77 -14.78
CA PHE A 143 -1.13 12.89 -14.43
C PHE A 143 -0.16 13.57 -13.46
N VAL A 144 0.21 14.82 -13.71
CA VAL A 144 1.10 15.60 -12.83
C VAL A 144 0.47 15.79 -11.45
N GLU A 145 -0.79 16.22 -11.38
CA GLU A 145 -1.47 16.46 -10.10
C GLU A 145 -1.67 15.18 -9.28
N GLN A 146 -2.04 14.07 -9.93
CA GLN A 146 -2.09 12.76 -9.28
C GLN A 146 -0.71 12.34 -8.75
N THR A 147 0.35 12.58 -9.52
CA THR A 147 1.72 12.24 -9.10
C THR A 147 2.17 13.09 -7.91
N LYS A 148 1.82 14.38 -7.87
CA LYS A 148 2.05 15.25 -6.70
C LYS A 148 1.30 14.74 -5.48
N LYS A 149 0.05 14.30 -5.63
CA LYS A 149 -0.72 13.70 -4.55
C LYS A 149 -0.07 12.41 -4.03
N ILE A 150 0.31 11.50 -4.93
CA ILE A 150 1.04 10.27 -4.59
C ILE A 150 2.30 10.59 -3.80
N PHE A 151 3.08 11.57 -4.23
CA PHE A 151 4.30 12.00 -3.54
C PHE A 151 4.01 12.45 -2.11
N ARG A 152 3.06 13.37 -1.91
CA ARG A 152 2.67 13.85 -0.57
C ARG A 152 2.15 12.74 0.33
N ASP A 153 1.29 11.87 -0.20
CA ASP A 153 0.74 10.75 0.54
C ASP A 153 1.83 9.74 0.91
N THR A 154 2.81 9.52 0.03
CA THR A 154 3.97 8.66 0.30
C THR A 154 4.83 9.24 1.42
N GLU A 155 5.10 10.54 1.41
CA GLU A 155 5.85 11.23 2.47
C GLU A 155 5.13 11.14 3.82
N ALA A 156 3.82 11.42 3.83
CA ALA A 156 2.99 11.29 5.02
C ALA A 156 2.94 9.84 5.54
N CYS A 157 2.90 8.85 4.65
CA CYS A 157 2.92 7.44 5.03
C CYS A 157 4.27 7.05 5.64
N LEU A 158 5.38 7.41 4.98
CA LEU A 158 6.72 7.03 5.42
C LEU A 158 7.13 7.71 6.73
N SER A 159 6.65 8.93 7.00
CA SER A 159 6.92 9.64 8.26
C SER A 159 6.30 8.96 9.48
N LYS A 160 5.17 8.28 9.29
CA LYS A 160 4.44 7.54 10.34
C LYS A 160 4.78 6.04 10.40
N SER A 161 5.55 5.54 9.43
CA SER A 161 5.86 4.12 9.31
C SER A 161 7.27 3.79 9.77
N CYS A 162 7.51 2.50 9.98
CA CYS A 162 8.83 1.89 10.22
C CYS A 162 9.74 1.84 8.98
N ALA A 163 9.62 2.83 8.09
CA ALA A 163 10.37 2.87 6.86
C ALA A 163 11.88 3.00 7.11
N SER A 164 12.64 2.17 6.40
CA SER A 164 14.10 2.26 6.35
C SER A 164 14.58 3.59 5.78
N ASN A 165 15.78 4.02 6.19
CA ASN A 165 16.46 5.19 5.63
C ASN A 165 16.56 5.15 4.10
N LYS A 166 16.64 3.95 3.50
CA LYS A 166 16.62 3.76 2.04
C LYS A 166 15.33 4.30 1.40
N SER A 167 14.17 4.04 2.00
CA SER A 167 12.87 4.51 1.46
C SER A 167 12.73 6.03 1.63
N LYS A 168 13.25 6.59 2.73
CA LYS A 168 13.30 8.03 2.95
C LYS A 168 14.26 8.76 1.99
N ASN A 169 15.41 8.15 1.68
CA ASN A 169 16.37 8.69 0.71
C ASN A 169 15.80 8.70 -0.71
N LEU A 170 15.07 7.65 -1.11
CA LEU A 170 14.39 7.62 -2.40
C LEU A 170 13.43 8.82 -2.55
N LEU A 171 12.62 9.13 -1.53
CA LEU A 171 11.76 10.32 -1.56
C LEU A 171 12.52 11.63 -1.72
N ARG A 172 13.70 11.76 -1.11
CA ARG A 172 14.54 12.97 -1.26
C ARG A 172 15.05 13.12 -2.70
N GLU A 173 15.47 12.02 -3.33
CA GLU A 173 15.84 12.02 -4.75
C GLU A 173 14.66 12.39 -5.66
N PHE A 174 13.46 11.91 -5.30
CA PHE A 174 12.22 12.27 -5.99
C PHE A 174 11.89 13.75 -5.85
N ALA A 175 11.98 14.31 -4.64
CA ALA A 175 11.69 15.71 -4.37
C ALA A 175 12.55 16.65 -5.21
N GLY A 176 13.86 16.35 -5.33
CA GLY A 176 14.79 17.13 -6.16
C GLY A 176 14.47 17.08 -7.66
N LYS A 177 13.95 15.95 -8.15
CA LYS A 177 13.55 15.79 -9.56
C LYS A 177 12.19 16.42 -9.87
N PHE A 178 11.27 16.43 -8.90
CA PHE A 178 9.93 16.99 -9.06
C PHE A 178 9.95 18.50 -9.31
N GLN A 179 10.89 19.23 -8.70
CA GLN A 179 11.06 20.68 -8.93
C GLN A 179 11.45 21.02 -10.38
N ALA A 180 11.97 20.05 -11.14
CA ALA A 180 12.32 20.20 -12.56
C ALA A 180 11.17 19.85 -13.52
N TRP A 181 10.05 19.29 -13.02
CA TRP A 181 8.91 18.90 -13.84
C TRP A 181 7.99 20.11 -14.09
N ARG A 182 8.32 20.93 -15.10
CA ARG A 182 7.39 21.93 -15.64
C ARG A 182 6.35 21.25 -16.53
N ILE A 183 5.09 21.69 -16.40
CA ILE A 183 4.04 21.43 -17.38
C ILE A 183 4.45 22.18 -18.65
N PRO A 184 4.52 21.56 -19.84
CA PRO A 184 4.61 22.32 -21.09
C PRO A 184 3.37 23.21 -21.17
N GLU A 185 3.56 24.53 -21.27
CA GLU A 185 2.45 25.43 -21.54
C GLU A 185 1.77 24.95 -22.84
N GLU A 186 0.45 24.79 -22.80
CA GLU A 186 -0.34 24.57 -24.01
C GLU A 186 -0.09 25.80 -24.90
N GLU A 187 0.56 25.61 -26.05
CA GLU A 187 0.53 26.61 -27.11
C GLU A 187 -0.91 26.67 -27.62
N ASP A 188 -1.50 27.87 -27.56
CA ASP A 188 -2.89 28.23 -27.89
C ASP A 188 -3.39 27.67 -29.24
#